data_AF-A0A1D7XRU5-F1
#
_entry.id   AF-A0A1D7XRU5-F1
#
_cell.length_a   1.000
_cell.length_b   1.000
_cell.length_c   1.000
_cell.angle_alpha   90.00
_cell.angle_beta   90.00
_cell.angle_gamma   90.00
#
_symmetry.space_group_name_H-M   'P 1'
#
loop_
_entity.id
_entity.type
_entity.pdbx_description
1 polymer ?
#
loop_
_entity_poly.entity_id
_entity_poly.type
_entity_poly.pdbx_seq_one_letter_code
_entity_poly.pdbx_strand_id
1 'polypeptide(L)'
;MFSPHFLHAQDYYWTGSEGDHDFFNELNWYNAGLGQSPQSGTIDPNQPIAYDLLLSCDASALSSPIDGIVFETNKTLYISSGVLNANSFSGGTLVINEDSYVHLHAYEPLINNAIVHFNSPSSWLRLQNVTPNLAYDVYLSSFFINDESAQYQINLRMDNYYDTGTVVRSYNSDFSPLTIYSDQNIIGLSANIKVGQIYNGSSIPNQLNNNIQSFYLKRGYMLTLAVNEDGTGKSKVFIASETDLEIHILPNFLQQDGVSFLRVVPWNWVSKKGTAGDISGLNNTWFYRWNNQGFSDLQREYTPMAWGYGAANDDSDIELYISKYKSTHVLGFNEPDDCDGQSGQYNDLCDVSVAISVYENLLKTGFRLASPACRQGAVFNWLNNFYQAAVENDIRIDVIAVHWYDWGSNPQSTPNANPNTIFNRFKTYLEDVYDLYGLPVWITEFNGNKYRSTETNRQFMELAVPYLESVSFVERYAWFEPQNTIIADDPGNAEFFDEDMNLTDLGVYYKNYPSTASVPLPYHTGVNNLTAQEDVNHYSPICIPANSLSIENEAQAKNPTLKVFPNPATDKLKILFSETIKSIKLYTVNGIFIKKKVVNGYIDISDLAKGLYFLSLNQHNIKFLKH
;
A
#
# COMPACT_ATOMS: atom_id res chain seq x y z
N MET A 1 -16.84 21.91 -10.62
CA MET A 1 -17.20 22.68 -11.84
C MET A 1 -15.86 22.97 -12.51
N PHE A 2 -15.46 22.19 -13.51
CA PHE A 2 -14.12 22.31 -14.11
C PHE A 2 -14.05 23.64 -14.87
N SER A 3 -13.20 24.56 -14.43
CA SER A 3 -12.79 25.67 -15.28
C SER A 3 -11.80 25.10 -16.29
N PRO A 4 -12.08 25.15 -17.60
CA PRO A 4 -11.06 24.80 -18.58
C PRO A 4 -9.93 25.82 -18.43
N HIS A 5 -8.76 25.35 -18.01
CA HIS A 5 -7.56 26.19 -17.95
C HIS A 5 -7.24 26.70 -19.36
N PHE A 6 -7.49 27.99 -19.57
CA PHE A 6 -7.01 28.68 -20.75
C PHE A 6 -5.51 28.86 -20.61
N LEU A 7 -4.73 28.07 -21.36
CA LEU A 7 -3.28 28.26 -21.46
C LEU A 7 -2.98 29.71 -21.88
N HIS A 8 -2.30 30.43 -21.01
CA HIS A 8 -1.79 31.75 -21.32
C HIS A 8 -0.51 31.62 -22.15
N ALA A 9 -0.18 32.68 -22.90
CA ALA A 9 1.01 32.70 -23.75
C ALA A 9 2.35 32.57 -22.99
N GLN A 10 2.33 32.50 -21.66
CA GLN A 10 3.51 32.41 -20.79
C GLN A 10 3.64 31.04 -20.08
N ASP A 11 2.70 30.13 -20.28
CA ASP A 11 2.66 28.85 -19.58
C ASP A 11 3.58 27.83 -20.26
N TYR A 12 4.30 27.06 -19.44
CA TYR A 12 5.18 25.99 -19.93
C TYR A 12 4.62 24.62 -19.55
N TYR A 13 4.60 23.70 -20.50
CA TYR A 13 4.24 22.32 -20.25
C TYR A 13 5.45 21.41 -20.33
N TRP A 14 5.39 20.33 -19.57
CA TRP A 14 6.43 19.32 -19.49
C TRP A 14 6.45 18.45 -20.76
N THR A 15 7.62 18.37 -21.37
CA THR A 15 7.90 17.53 -22.54
C THR A 15 8.72 16.29 -22.15
N GLY A 16 9.48 16.33 -21.04
CA GLY A 16 10.27 15.22 -20.51
C GLY A 16 11.21 14.62 -21.56
N SER A 17 12.07 15.44 -22.16
CA SER A 17 12.91 15.09 -23.32
C SER A 17 13.65 13.75 -23.11
N GLU A 18 13.66 12.87 -24.13
CA GLU A 18 14.09 11.45 -24.11
C GLU A 18 14.74 10.89 -22.82
N GLY A 19 13.93 10.64 -21.79
CA GLY A 19 14.36 9.94 -20.56
C GLY A 19 15.09 10.83 -19.54
N ASP A 20 15.16 12.13 -19.78
CA ASP A 20 15.53 13.11 -18.77
C ASP A 20 14.32 13.52 -17.93
N HIS A 21 14.46 13.33 -16.62
CA HIS A 21 13.45 13.63 -15.63
C HIS A 21 13.82 14.84 -14.76
N ASP A 22 14.93 15.53 -15.06
CA ASP A 22 15.35 16.70 -14.28
C ASP A 22 14.36 17.86 -14.45
N PHE A 23 13.66 18.19 -13.37
CA PHE A 23 12.68 19.27 -13.32
C PHE A 23 13.31 20.63 -13.69
N PHE A 24 14.58 20.85 -13.36
CA PHE A 24 15.27 22.11 -13.56
C PHE A 24 15.96 22.21 -14.93
N ASN A 25 15.96 21.15 -15.74
CA ASN A 25 16.41 21.28 -17.12
C ASN A 25 15.32 21.96 -17.96
N GLU A 26 15.55 23.20 -18.37
CA GLU A 26 14.57 23.98 -19.15
C GLU A 26 14.23 23.34 -20.51
N LEU A 27 15.06 22.45 -21.04
CA LEU A 27 14.74 21.70 -22.26
C LEU A 27 13.57 20.71 -22.07
N ASN A 28 13.25 20.35 -20.83
CA ASN A 28 12.08 19.53 -20.49
C ASN A 28 10.79 20.35 -20.42
N TRP A 29 10.87 21.66 -20.65
CA TRP A 29 9.73 22.58 -20.64
C TRP A 29 9.56 23.22 -22.02
N TYR A 30 8.32 23.44 -22.42
CA TYR A 30 8.02 24.07 -23.70
C TYR A 30 6.78 24.96 -23.62
N ASN A 31 6.84 26.11 -24.29
CA ASN A 31 5.71 27.01 -24.42
C ASN A 31 5.17 26.97 -25.86
N ALA A 32 3.93 26.52 -26.03
CA ALA A 32 3.30 26.39 -27.35
C ALA A 32 3.05 27.74 -28.05
N GLY A 33 2.78 28.80 -27.29
CA GLY A 33 2.54 30.14 -27.83
C GLY A 33 3.80 30.81 -28.36
N LEU A 34 4.95 30.56 -27.72
CA LEU A 34 6.25 31.12 -28.10
C LEU A 34 7.06 30.19 -29.01
N GLY A 35 6.74 28.89 -29.04
CA GLY A 35 7.44 27.90 -29.85
C GLY A 35 8.85 27.57 -29.35
N GLN A 36 9.13 27.77 -28.06
CA GLN A 36 10.46 27.61 -27.47
C GLN A 36 10.40 27.17 -26.00
N SER A 37 11.51 26.60 -25.53
CA SER A 37 11.78 26.35 -24.11
C SER A 37 12.02 27.65 -23.33
N PRO A 38 11.93 27.63 -21.99
CA PRO A 38 12.34 28.74 -21.14
C PRO A 38 13.78 29.16 -21.41
N GLN A 39 14.12 30.40 -21.07
CA GLN A 39 15.50 30.86 -21.11
C GLN A 39 16.30 30.14 -20.02
N SER A 40 17.56 29.80 -20.30
CA SER A 40 18.42 29.17 -19.30
C SER A 40 18.58 30.07 -18.06
N GLY A 41 18.47 29.47 -16.88
CA GLY A 41 18.55 30.12 -15.58
C GLY A 41 17.21 30.67 -15.08
N THR A 42 16.08 30.36 -15.74
CA THR A 42 14.76 30.83 -15.30
C THR A 42 13.91 29.76 -14.60
N ILE A 43 14.34 28.50 -14.66
CA ILE A 43 13.81 27.40 -13.83
C ILE A 43 15.00 26.78 -13.10
N ASP A 44 15.63 27.55 -12.22
CA ASP A 44 16.78 27.13 -11.44
C ASP A 44 16.38 26.71 -10.02
N PRO A 45 17.12 25.78 -9.40
CA PRO A 45 16.89 25.42 -8.01
C PRO A 45 17.04 26.62 -7.05
N ASN A 46 16.16 26.70 -6.05
CA ASN A 46 16.09 27.80 -5.07
C ASN A 46 15.90 29.22 -5.66
N GLN A 47 15.68 29.37 -6.97
CA GLN A 47 15.38 30.66 -7.59
C GLN A 47 13.87 30.80 -7.82
N PRO A 48 13.29 32.01 -7.63
CA PRO A 48 11.87 32.22 -7.89
C PRO A 48 11.51 31.97 -9.36
N ILE A 49 10.66 30.98 -9.60
CA ILE A 49 10.07 30.68 -10.91
C ILE A 49 8.91 31.65 -11.16
N ALA A 50 9.00 32.42 -12.25
CA ALA A 50 8.04 33.45 -12.64
C ALA A 50 7.00 32.98 -13.68
N TYR A 51 6.83 31.66 -13.84
CA TYR A 51 5.93 31.04 -14.83
C TYR A 51 4.95 30.09 -14.17
N ASP A 52 3.81 29.86 -14.82
CA ASP A 52 2.97 28.72 -14.50
C ASP A 52 3.50 27.49 -15.25
N LEU A 53 3.63 26.37 -14.54
CA LEU A 53 4.21 25.13 -15.05
C LEU A 53 3.17 24.02 -15.02
N LEU A 54 3.08 23.26 -16.11
CA LEU A 54 2.16 22.12 -16.26
C LEU A 54 2.96 20.82 -16.43
N LEU A 55 3.07 20.06 -15.36
CA LEU A 55 3.73 18.77 -15.31
C LEU A 55 2.74 17.64 -15.63
N SER A 56 3.06 16.81 -16.63
CA SER A 56 2.17 15.74 -17.09
C SER A 56 2.76 14.32 -17.03
N CYS A 57 3.93 14.17 -16.37
CA CYS A 57 4.72 12.94 -16.27
C CYS A 57 5.64 12.98 -15.05
N ASP A 58 6.39 11.89 -14.85
CA ASP A 58 7.41 11.80 -13.79
C ASP A 58 8.53 12.83 -13.99
N ALA A 59 8.83 13.56 -12.91
CA ALA A 59 9.94 14.51 -12.80
C ALA A 59 10.61 14.43 -11.42
N SER A 60 11.87 14.83 -11.38
CA SER A 60 12.70 14.90 -10.19
C SER A 60 13.34 16.28 -10.11
N ALA A 61 12.98 17.01 -9.05
CA ALA A 61 13.64 18.23 -8.60
C ALA A 61 14.65 17.93 -7.48
N LEU A 62 15.13 16.69 -7.37
CA LEU A 62 16.22 16.31 -6.49
C LEU A 62 17.56 16.52 -7.22
N SER A 63 17.97 17.77 -7.35
CA SER A 63 19.29 18.15 -7.87
C SER A 63 20.39 17.91 -6.82
N SER A 64 21.65 18.01 -7.24
CA SER A 64 22.79 18.15 -6.35
C SER A 64 23.41 19.53 -6.55
N PRO A 65 23.43 20.42 -5.54
CA PRO A 65 22.96 20.21 -4.18
C PRO A 65 21.42 20.04 -4.07
N ILE A 66 20.97 19.45 -2.96
CA ILE A 66 19.54 19.23 -2.69
C ILE A 66 18.88 20.59 -2.49
N ASP A 67 18.00 20.94 -3.43
CA ASP A 67 17.41 22.26 -3.53
C ASP A 67 15.87 22.21 -3.55
N GLY A 68 15.24 23.32 -3.17
CA GLY A 68 13.79 23.46 -3.17
C GLY A 68 13.26 24.03 -4.49
N ILE A 69 12.02 23.69 -4.80
CA ILE A 69 11.25 24.38 -5.84
C ILE A 69 10.72 25.68 -5.23
N VAL A 70 11.02 26.82 -5.86
CA VAL A 70 10.59 28.15 -5.39
C VAL A 70 9.78 28.82 -6.46
N PHE A 71 8.54 29.20 -6.15
CA PHE A 71 7.67 29.96 -7.05
C PHE A 71 7.44 31.38 -6.53
N GLU A 72 7.27 32.33 -7.46
CA GLU A 72 6.68 33.63 -7.11
C GLU A 72 5.24 33.43 -6.57
N THR A 73 4.78 34.32 -5.69
CA THR A 73 3.54 34.13 -4.91
C THR A 73 2.27 33.91 -5.74
N ASN A 74 2.21 34.42 -6.98
CA ASN A 74 1.05 34.31 -7.86
C ASN A 74 1.20 33.24 -8.94
N LYS A 75 2.21 32.37 -8.83
CA LYS A 75 2.53 31.35 -9.81
C LYS A 75 2.21 29.96 -9.31
N THR A 76 1.89 29.09 -10.25
CA THR A 76 1.30 27.78 -9.98
C THR A 76 2.05 26.66 -10.70
N LEU A 77 2.35 25.59 -9.96
CA LEU A 77 2.71 24.30 -10.52
C LEU A 77 1.48 23.40 -10.57
N TYR A 78 1.05 23.03 -11.76
CA TYR A 78 0.04 22.02 -11.98
C TYR A 78 0.73 20.68 -12.22
N ILE A 79 0.29 19.63 -11.54
CA ILE A 79 0.68 18.25 -11.86
C ILE A 79 -0.58 17.44 -12.20
N SER A 80 -0.52 16.71 -13.30
CA SER A 80 -1.54 15.76 -13.76
C SER A 80 -0.82 14.49 -14.25
N SER A 81 -1.20 13.29 -13.81
CA SER A 81 -0.63 12.03 -14.30
C SER A 81 0.91 11.93 -14.17
N GLY A 82 1.43 11.66 -12.97
CA GLY A 82 2.87 11.44 -12.78
C GLY A 82 3.36 11.63 -11.34
N VAL A 83 4.65 11.38 -11.15
CA VAL A 83 5.34 11.52 -9.87
C VAL A 83 6.31 12.70 -9.89
N LEU A 84 6.16 13.64 -8.96
CA LEU A 84 7.16 14.69 -8.69
C LEU A 84 7.92 14.37 -7.41
N ASN A 85 9.23 14.13 -7.50
CA ASN A 85 10.09 14.06 -6.32
C ASN A 85 10.80 15.40 -6.14
N ALA A 86 10.68 16.03 -4.97
CA ALA A 86 11.31 17.33 -4.69
C ALA A 86 11.73 17.43 -3.21
N ASN A 87 12.70 18.27 -2.88
CA ASN A 87 13.07 18.45 -1.48
C ASN A 87 11.98 19.21 -0.71
N SER A 88 11.61 20.40 -1.19
CA SER A 88 10.60 21.27 -0.60
C SER A 88 9.93 22.12 -1.68
N PHE A 89 8.77 22.69 -1.35
CA PHE A 89 8.03 23.64 -2.20
C PHE A 89 7.82 24.95 -1.44
N SER A 90 8.22 26.07 -2.05
CA SER A 90 8.27 27.38 -1.41
C SER A 90 7.53 28.44 -2.23
N GLY A 91 6.60 29.16 -1.59
CA GLY A 91 5.78 30.16 -2.26
C GLY A 91 4.83 29.56 -3.29
N GLY A 92 4.09 30.41 -3.99
CA GLY A 92 3.16 30.03 -5.04
C GLY A 92 2.11 28.99 -4.62
N THR A 93 1.55 28.32 -5.63
CA THR A 93 0.52 27.30 -5.47
C THR A 93 0.94 26.00 -6.14
N LEU A 94 0.79 24.87 -5.45
CA LEU A 94 0.90 23.53 -6.00
C LEU A 94 -0.51 22.96 -6.20
N VAL A 95 -0.87 22.62 -7.44
CA VAL A 95 -2.16 22.03 -7.77
C VAL A 95 -1.95 20.58 -8.20
N ILE A 96 -2.44 19.65 -7.38
CA ILE A 96 -2.35 18.21 -7.59
C ILE A 96 -3.67 17.72 -8.20
N ASN A 97 -3.66 17.47 -9.50
CA ASN A 97 -4.81 16.94 -10.26
C ASN A 97 -4.81 15.42 -10.23
N GLU A 98 -5.57 14.79 -11.13
CA GLU A 98 -5.73 13.33 -11.23
C GLU A 98 -4.41 12.58 -11.42
N ASP A 99 -4.34 11.41 -10.78
CA ASP A 99 -3.27 10.41 -10.89
C ASP A 99 -1.86 10.99 -10.70
N SER A 100 -1.75 11.91 -9.75
CA SER A 100 -0.55 12.70 -9.47
C SER A 100 -0.04 12.47 -8.06
N TYR A 101 1.27 12.32 -7.94
CA TYR A 101 1.93 11.97 -6.68
C TYR A 101 3.11 12.90 -6.44
N VAL A 102 3.03 13.73 -5.42
CA VAL A 102 4.14 14.65 -5.07
C VAL A 102 4.81 14.12 -3.82
N HIS A 103 6.13 13.98 -3.85
CA HIS A 103 6.94 13.53 -2.72
C HIS A 103 7.88 14.65 -2.29
N LEU A 104 7.70 15.15 -1.07
CA LEU A 104 8.54 16.18 -0.46
C LEU A 104 9.41 15.55 0.63
N HIS A 105 10.73 15.78 0.52
CA HIS A 105 11.74 15.08 1.33
C HIS A 105 12.28 15.90 2.52
N ALA A 106 12.06 17.21 2.57
CA ALA A 106 12.53 18.05 3.67
C ALA A 106 11.74 17.84 4.97
N TYR A 107 12.36 18.16 6.11
CA TYR A 107 11.68 18.28 7.41
C TYR A 107 10.73 19.48 7.47
N GLU A 108 11.01 20.50 6.65
CA GLU A 108 10.17 21.68 6.42
C GLU A 108 9.77 21.73 4.94
N PRO A 109 8.81 20.90 4.50
CA PRO A 109 8.54 20.69 3.07
C PRO A 109 7.76 21.83 2.42
N LEU A 110 7.01 22.64 3.16
CA LEU A 110 6.21 23.76 2.65
C LEU A 110 6.65 25.06 3.31
N ILE A 111 7.12 26.02 2.51
CA ILE A 111 7.79 27.24 2.99
C ILE A 111 7.16 28.48 2.34
N ASN A 112 7.32 29.65 2.97
CA ASN A 112 6.94 30.95 2.41
C ASN A 112 5.47 31.04 1.95
N ASN A 113 4.55 30.49 2.75
CA ASN A 113 3.11 30.44 2.46
C ASN A 113 2.75 29.68 1.18
N ALA A 114 3.51 28.63 0.83
CA ALA A 114 3.11 27.67 -0.18
C ALA A 114 1.71 27.10 0.13
N ILE A 115 0.86 27.07 -0.89
CA ILE A 115 -0.50 26.52 -0.83
C ILE A 115 -0.56 25.26 -1.70
N VAL A 116 -1.28 24.23 -1.25
CA VAL A 116 -1.51 22.99 -2.00
C VAL A 116 -3.00 22.77 -2.22
N HIS A 117 -3.42 22.67 -3.47
CA HIS A 117 -4.77 22.28 -3.87
C HIS A 117 -4.78 20.81 -4.31
N PHE A 118 -5.72 20.04 -3.76
CA PHE A 118 -6.02 18.68 -4.19
C PHE A 118 -7.32 18.69 -4.98
N ASN A 119 -7.24 18.33 -6.26
CA ASN A 119 -8.38 18.30 -7.19
C ASN A 119 -8.86 16.88 -7.50
N SER A 120 -8.14 15.85 -7.04
CA SER A 120 -8.53 14.46 -7.24
C SER A 120 -8.27 13.59 -6.01
N PRO A 121 -9.19 12.66 -5.69
CA PRO A 121 -8.97 11.59 -4.70
C PRO A 121 -8.05 10.46 -5.20
N SER A 122 -7.67 10.45 -6.47
CA SER A 122 -6.70 9.48 -7.02
C SER A 122 -5.24 9.86 -6.81
N SER A 123 -5.00 10.96 -6.09
CA SER A 123 -3.73 11.65 -5.99
C SER A 123 -3.36 11.94 -4.53
N TRP A 124 -2.07 12.15 -4.28
CA TRP A 124 -1.62 12.49 -2.94
C TRP A 124 -0.32 13.29 -2.90
N LEU A 125 -0.12 13.92 -1.75
CA LEU A 125 1.13 14.53 -1.33
C LEU A 125 1.73 13.67 -0.21
N ARG A 126 2.98 13.24 -0.41
CA ARG A 126 3.76 12.54 0.61
C ARG A 126 4.75 13.52 1.23
N LEU A 127 4.63 13.73 2.53
CA LEU A 127 5.60 14.46 3.33
C LEU A 127 6.50 13.43 4.04
N GLN A 128 7.69 13.19 3.50
CA GLN A 128 8.55 12.06 3.87
C GLN A 128 9.02 12.10 5.34
N ASN A 129 9.31 13.30 5.83
CA ASN A 129 9.95 13.55 7.13
C ASN A 129 9.07 14.39 8.07
N VAL A 130 7.76 14.41 7.80
CA VAL A 130 6.76 15.10 8.60
C VAL A 130 5.75 14.07 9.08
N THR A 131 5.64 13.93 10.40
CA THR A 131 4.70 13.00 11.01
C THR A 131 3.25 13.47 10.89
N PRO A 132 2.24 12.59 11.03
CA PRO A 132 0.85 13.00 10.86
C PRO A 132 0.40 14.11 11.81
N ASN A 133 0.90 14.11 13.05
CA ASN A 133 0.63 15.20 14.00
C ASN A 133 1.21 16.53 13.49
N LEU A 134 2.47 16.53 13.02
CA LEU A 134 3.10 17.74 12.50
C LEU A 134 2.40 18.23 11.21
N ALA A 135 2.00 17.31 10.34
CA ALA A 135 1.22 17.62 9.13
C ALA A 135 -0.10 18.31 9.47
N TYR A 136 -0.79 17.82 10.51
CA TYR A 136 -2.04 18.41 10.99
C TYR A 136 -1.82 19.77 11.67
N ASP A 137 -0.87 19.85 12.61
CA ASP A 137 -0.66 21.04 13.45
C ASP A 137 -0.06 22.23 12.68
N VAL A 138 0.80 21.96 11.69
CA VAL A 138 1.59 23.01 11.00
C VAL A 138 1.09 23.27 9.58
N TYR A 139 0.75 22.23 8.81
CA TYR A 139 0.52 22.38 7.37
C TYR A 139 -0.96 22.29 6.94
N LEU A 140 -1.89 21.91 7.84
CA LEU A 140 -3.30 21.75 7.46
C LEU A 140 -3.90 23.00 6.82
N SER A 141 -3.54 24.20 7.30
CA SER A 141 -4.03 25.47 6.75
C SER A 141 -3.51 25.78 5.34
N SER A 142 -2.46 25.10 4.89
CA SER A 142 -1.94 25.21 3.52
C SER A 142 -2.69 24.32 2.53
N PHE A 143 -3.61 23.46 2.98
CA PHE A 143 -4.29 22.49 2.14
C PHE A 143 -5.71 22.91 1.78
N PHE A 144 -6.04 22.76 0.50
CA PHE A 144 -7.37 23.02 -0.05
C PHE A 144 -7.85 21.82 -0.86
N ILE A 145 -9.12 21.46 -0.73
CA ILE A 145 -9.79 20.37 -1.46
C ILE A 145 -10.83 21.01 -2.36
N ASN A 146 -10.63 20.96 -3.69
CA ASN A 146 -11.52 21.64 -4.65
C ASN A 146 -11.83 23.11 -4.26
N ASP A 147 -10.79 23.86 -3.90
CA ASP A 147 -10.83 25.26 -3.43
C ASP A 147 -11.51 25.51 -2.08
N GLU A 148 -11.97 24.47 -1.39
CA GLU A 148 -12.44 24.57 0.00
C GLU A 148 -11.30 24.26 0.98
N SER A 149 -11.32 24.86 2.18
CA SER A 149 -10.31 24.56 3.19
C SER A 149 -10.34 23.09 3.60
N ALA A 150 -9.16 22.49 3.76
CA ALA A 150 -9.07 21.09 4.16
C ALA A 150 -9.54 20.88 5.61
N GLN A 151 -10.32 19.83 5.79
CA GLN A 151 -10.85 19.37 7.08
C GLN A 151 -10.58 17.88 7.21
N TYR A 152 -9.69 17.54 8.15
CA TYR A 152 -9.33 16.16 8.45
C TYR A 152 -10.57 15.33 8.81
N GLN A 153 -10.67 14.13 8.22
CA GLN A 153 -11.79 13.19 8.31
C GLN A 153 -13.12 13.65 7.70
N ILE A 154 -13.17 14.83 7.06
CA ILE A 154 -14.35 15.30 6.32
C ILE A 154 -14.08 15.25 4.82
N ASN A 155 -13.10 16.01 4.34
CA ASN A 155 -12.70 16.07 2.93
C ASN A 155 -11.21 15.76 2.73
N LEU A 156 -10.46 15.53 3.81
CA LEU A 156 -9.04 15.20 3.82
C LEU A 156 -8.77 13.95 4.65
N ARG A 157 -7.86 13.11 4.19
CA ARG A 157 -7.29 12.00 4.92
C ARG A 157 -5.78 12.16 5.05
N MET A 158 -5.27 11.84 6.25
CA MET A 158 -3.85 11.76 6.57
C MET A 158 -3.52 10.35 7.05
N ASP A 159 -2.68 9.66 6.30
CA ASP A 159 -2.18 8.33 6.64
C ASP A 159 -0.73 8.39 7.04
N ASN A 160 -0.32 7.41 7.84
CA ASN A 160 1.08 7.20 8.13
C ASN A 160 1.85 6.92 6.84
N TYR A 161 3.10 7.38 6.79
CA TYR A 161 4.10 6.92 5.84
C TYR A 161 5.33 6.44 6.59
N TYR A 162 5.21 5.20 7.08
CA TYR A 162 6.16 4.52 7.96
C TYR A 162 6.44 5.35 9.22
N ASP A 163 7.69 5.36 9.71
CA ASP A 163 8.07 5.91 11.01
C ASP A 163 7.97 7.44 11.08
N THR A 164 8.31 8.14 9.99
CA THR A 164 8.52 9.60 10.01
C THR A 164 7.60 10.40 9.09
N GLY A 165 6.91 9.76 8.15
CA GLY A 165 6.20 10.47 7.09
C GLY A 165 4.68 10.45 7.20
N THR A 166 4.04 11.21 6.31
CA THR A 166 2.59 11.29 6.16
C THR A 166 2.21 11.29 4.69
N VAL A 167 1.16 10.55 4.34
CA VAL A 167 0.46 10.69 3.05
C VAL A 167 -0.80 11.52 3.27
N VAL A 168 -0.90 12.64 2.57
CA VAL A 168 -2.02 13.58 2.58
C VAL A 168 -2.80 13.40 1.27
N ARG A 169 -4.08 13.07 1.37
CA ARG A 169 -4.95 12.83 0.21
C ARG A 169 -6.35 13.39 0.44
N SER A 170 -6.99 13.82 -0.63
CA SER A 170 -8.41 14.19 -0.55
C SER A 170 -9.25 12.95 -0.23
N TYR A 171 -10.33 13.14 0.52
CA TYR A 171 -11.24 12.09 0.93
C TYR A 171 -12.61 12.34 0.33
N ASN A 172 -13.10 11.36 -0.44
CA ASN A 172 -14.42 11.35 -1.03
C ASN A 172 -14.97 9.92 -0.97
N SER A 173 -16.09 9.73 -0.29
CA SER A 173 -16.74 8.42 -0.16
C SER A 173 -17.29 7.87 -1.48
N ASP A 174 -17.50 8.72 -2.48
CA ASP A 174 -17.93 8.31 -3.82
C ASP A 174 -16.78 7.94 -4.76
N PHE A 175 -15.53 8.07 -4.31
CA PHE A 175 -14.37 7.69 -5.13
C PHE A 175 -14.27 6.18 -5.30
N SER A 176 -13.98 5.76 -6.53
CA SER A 176 -13.80 4.37 -6.91
C SER A 176 -12.36 4.10 -7.37
N PRO A 177 -11.48 3.60 -6.49
CA PRO A 177 -10.09 3.26 -6.85
C PRO A 177 -9.96 1.94 -7.63
N LEU A 178 -11.02 1.14 -7.71
CA LEU A 178 -11.03 -0.18 -8.33
C LEU A 178 -11.98 -0.21 -9.52
N THR A 179 -11.50 -0.77 -10.63
CA THR A 179 -12.32 -1.20 -11.76
C THR A 179 -12.18 -2.70 -11.96
N ILE A 180 -13.31 -3.41 -11.99
CA ILE A 180 -13.40 -4.86 -12.24
C ILE A 180 -13.92 -5.13 -13.65
N TYR A 181 -13.55 -6.29 -14.21
CA TYR A 181 -13.86 -6.65 -15.61
C TYR A 181 -14.35 -8.09 -15.75
N SER A 182 -15.29 -8.33 -16.67
CA SER A 182 -15.88 -9.64 -16.93
C SER A 182 -14.94 -10.62 -17.62
N ASP A 183 -13.95 -10.10 -18.36
CA ASP A 183 -13.06 -10.91 -19.18
C ASP A 183 -11.63 -10.73 -18.69
N GLN A 184 -10.77 -11.71 -18.99
CA GLN A 184 -9.34 -11.57 -18.76
C GLN A 184 -8.78 -10.42 -19.59
N ASN A 185 -7.67 -9.85 -19.15
CA ASN A 185 -6.94 -8.77 -19.80
C ASN A 185 -7.61 -7.39 -19.80
N ILE A 186 -8.46 -7.08 -18.81
CA ILE A 186 -9.00 -5.73 -18.56
C ILE A 186 -9.87 -5.28 -19.74
N ILE A 187 -10.75 -6.18 -20.17
CA ILE A 187 -11.69 -5.98 -21.27
C ILE A 187 -13.07 -6.55 -20.88
N GLY A 188 -14.07 -6.38 -21.74
CA GLY A 188 -15.44 -6.84 -21.48
C GLY A 188 -16.27 -5.82 -20.70
N LEU A 189 -17.29 -6.31 -19.99
CA LEU A 189 -18.11 -5.46 -19.11
C LEU A 189 -17.28 -5.05 -17.90
N SER A 190 -17.40 -3.78 -17.48
CA SER A 190 -16.64 -3.26 -16.35
C SER A 190 -17.51 -2.53 -15.34
N ALA A 191 -17.09 -2.49 -14.08
CA ALA A 191 -17.73 -1.68 -13.04
C ALA A 191 -16.70 -1.02 -12.13
N ASN A 192 -17.02 0.18 -11.65
CA ASN A 192 -16.21 0.91 -10.68
C ASN A 192 -16.73 0.65 -9.27
N ILE A 193 -15.82 0.37 -8.34
CA ILE A 193 -16.13 -0.04 -6.97
C ILE A 193 -15.70 1.06 -6.01
N LYS A 194 -16.65 1.54 -5.20
CA LYS A 194 -16.42 2.60 -4.22
C LYS A 194 -15.57 2.12 -3.05
N VAL A 195 -14.76 3.02 -2.51
CA VAL A 195 -13.96 2.77 -1.31
C VAL A 195 -14.83 2.58 -0.07
N GLY A 196 -14.47 1.64 0.80
CA GLY A 196 -15.09 1.39 2.11
C GLY A 196 -16.38 0.57 2.08
N GLN A 197 -17.06 0.50 0.94
CA GLN A 197 -18.28 -0.27 0.75
C GLN A 197 -17.97 -1.76 0.45
N ILE A 198 -18.80 -2.65 1.00
CA ILE A 198 -18.84 -4.06 0.61
C ILE A 198 -19.78 -4.23 -0.58
N TYR A 199 -19.29 -4.91 -1.61
CA TYR A 199 -20.10 -5.37 -2.74
C TYR A 199 -20.11 -6.89 -2.73
N ASN A 200 -21.30 -7.48 -2.67
CA ASN A 200 -21.51 -8.91 -2.68
C ASN A 200 -22.74 -9.37 -3.48
N GLY A 201 -22.67 -10.56 -4.04
CA GLY A 201 -23.77 -11.17 -4.76
C GLY A 201 -24.39 -10.23 -5.78
N SER A 202 -25.71 -10.03 -5.68
CA SER A 202 -26.47 -9.14 -6.56
C SER A 202 -26.08 -7.65 -6.49
N SER A 203 -25.40 -7.20 -5.43
CA SER A 203 -24.95 -5.80 -5.33
C SER A 203 -23.70 -5.52 -6.16
N ILE A 204 -22.95 -6.54 -6.58
CA ILE A 204 -21.84 -6.38 -7.53
C ILE A 204 -22.40 -5.87 -8.86
N PRO A 205 -21.99 -4.69 -9.35
CA PRO A 205 -22.65 -4.05 -10.48
C PRO A 205 -22.45 -4.80 -11.80
N ASN A 206 -23.27 -4.46 -12.80
CA ASN A 206 -23.15 -4.94 -14.18
C ASN A 206 -23.15 -6.46 -14.34
N GLN A 207 -23.85 -7.17 -13.43
CA GLN A 207 -23.94 -8.64 -13.42
C GLN A 207 -22.57 -9.33 -13.34
N LEU A 208 -21.58 -8.63 -12.74
CA LEU A 208 -20.22 -9.14 -12.61
C LEU A 208 -20.07 -10.15 -11.47
N ASN A 209 -21.11 -10.37 -10.65
CA ASN A 209 -21.11 -11.44 -9.66
C ASN A 209 -20.72 -12.79 -10.29
N ASN A 210 -19.72 -13.48 -9.72
CA ASN A 210 -19.10 -14.71 -10.24
C ASN A 210 -18.46 -14.63 -11.63
N ASN A 211 -18.46 -13.47 -12.26
CA ASN A 211 -17.97 -13.27 -13.63
C ASN A 211 -16.71 -12.37 -13.69
N ILE A 212 -16.16 -11.93 -12.56
CA ILE A 212 -14.94 -11.12 -12.55
C ILE A 212 -13.74 -11.98 -12.97
N GLN A 213 -12.95 -11.50 -13.93
CA GLN A 213 -11.79 -12.22 -14.47
C GLN A 213 -10.49 -11.39 -14.45
N SER A 214 -10.60 -10.07 -14.33
CA SER A 214 -9.45 -9.16 -14.21
C SER A 214 -9.83 -7.86 -13.50
N PHE A 215 -8.85 -7.11 -13.02
CA PHE A 215 -9.08 -5.81 -12.38
C PHE A 215 -7.90 -4.84 -12.53
N TYR A 216 -8.21 -3.56 -12.35
CA TYR A 216 -7.24 -2.49 -12.16
C TYR A 216 -7.52 -1.78 -10.83
N LEU A 217 -6.52 -1.71 -9.96
CA LEU A 217 -6.59 -1.07 -8.65
C LEU A 217 -5.54 0.03 -8.56
N LYS A 218 -5.98 1.26 -8.27
CA LYS A 218 -5.09 2.40 -8.04
C LYS A 218 -4.27 2.22 -6.76
N ARG A 219 -3.05 2.73 -6.76
CA ARG A 219 -2.16 2.76 -5.59
C ARG A 219 -2.80 3.45 -4.37
N GLY A 220 -2.34 3.05 -3.19
CA GLY A 220 -2.78 3.45 -1.85
C GLY A 220 -4.05 2.79 -1.37
N TYR A 221 -4.40 1.64 -1.93
CA TYR A 221 -5.59 0.88 -1.59
C TYR A 221 -5.31 -0.62 -1.47
N MET A 222 -6.10 -1.27 -0.64
CA MET A 222 -6.11 -2.72 -0.45
C MET A 222 -7.46 -3.27 -0.89
N LEU A 223 -7.44 -4.34 -1.69
CA LEU A 223 -8.61 -5.05 -2.19
C LEU A 223 -8.63 -6.46 -1.60
N THR A 224 -9.79 -6.87 -1.10
CA THR A 224 -10.07 -8.27 -0.78
C THR A 224 -11.13 -8.81 -1.72
N LEU A 225 -10.86 -9.98 -2.32
CA LEU A 225 -11.80 -10.76 -3.12
C LEU A 225 -12.09 -12.09 -2.44
N ALA A 226 -13.36 -12.54 -2.43
CA ALA A 226 -13.75 -13.85 -1.91
C ALA A 226 -14.86 -14.49 -2.76
N VAL A 227 -14.96 -15.82 -2.64
CA VAL A 227 -15.89 -16.63 -3.45
C VAL A 227 -17.30 -16.69 -2.86
N ASN A 228 -17.46 -16.52 -1.54
CA ASN A 228 -18.77 -16.48 -0.90
C ASN A 228 -19.27 -15.04 -0.74
N GLU A 229 -20.59 -14.84 -0.80
CA GLU A 229 -21.23 -13.50 -0.71
C GLU A 229 -20.97 -12.78 0.62
N ASP A 230 -20.78 -13.51 1.71
CA ASP A 230 -20.48 -12.91 3.02
C ASP A 230 -18.99 -12.57 3.19
N GLY A 231 -18.13 -12.94 2.25
CA GLY A 231 -16.69 -12.72 2.30
C GLY A 231 -15.88 -13.93 2.81
N THR A 232 -16.55 -15.02 3.18
CA THR A 232 -15.90 -16.27 3.63
C THR A 232 -15.41 -17.15 2.48
N GLY A 233 -14.84 -18.30 2.82
CA GLY A 233 -14.24 -19.25 1.88
C GLY A 233 -12.97 -18.72 1.22
N LYS A 234 -12.61 -19.32 0.09
CA LYS A 234 -11.39 -19.00 -0.63
C LYS A 234 -11.36 -17.51 -0.98
N SER A 235 -10.28 -16.87 -0.59
CA SER A 235 -10.18 -15.41 -0.70
C SER A 235 -8.73 -14.95 -0.78
N LYS A 236 -8.52 -13.74 -1.29
CA LYS A 236 -7.19 -13.14 -1.44
C LYS A 236 -7.21 -11.64 -1.20
N VAL A 237 -6.14 -11.14 -0.59
CA VAL A 237 -5.85 -9.72 -0.40
C VAL A 237 -4.81 -9.26 -1.43
N PHE A 238 -5.06 -8.11 -2.03
CA PHE A 238 -4.16 -7.40 -2.93
C PHE A 238 -3.90 -6.00 -2.38
N ILE A 239 -2.64 -5.56 -2.34
CA ILE A 239 -2.28 -4.22 -1.87
C ILE A 239 -1.58 -3.50 -3.01
N ALA A 240 -2.20 -2.45 -3.54
CA ALA A 240 -1.54 -1.49 -4.41
C ALA A 240 -0.95 -0.43 -3.47
N SER A 241 0.30 -0.57 -3.03
CA SER A 241 0.89 0.33 -2.02
C SER A 241 1.32 1.62 -2.70
N GLU A 242 2.44 1.61 -3.43
CA GLU A 242 3.01 2.77 -4.12
C GLU A 242 2.89 2.71 -5.64
N THR A 243 2.46 1.57 -6.18
CA THR A 243 2.21 1.37 -7.60
C THR A 243 0.83 0.79 -7.81
N ASP A 244 0.19 1.14 -8.91
CA ASP A 244 -1.09 0.56 -9.28
C ASP A 244 -0.92 -0.94 -9.54
N LEU A 245 -2.03 -1.67 -9.43
CA LEU A 245 -2.12 -3.09 -9.73
C LEU A 245 -2.96 -3.30 -10.99
N GLU A 246 -2.35 -3.91 -11.99
CA GLU A 246 -3.00 -4.34 -13.23
C GLU A 246 -2.96 -5.88 -13.29
N ILE A 247 -4.07 -6.52 -12.90
CA ILE A 247 -4.19 -7.98 -12.84
C ILE A 247 -5.05 -8.46 -14.00
N HIS A 248 -4.42 -8.98 -15.06
CA HIS A 248 -5.10 -9.46 -16.26
C HIS A 248 -5.76 -10.83 -16.09
N ILE A 249 -5.30 -11.64 -15.13
CA ILE A 249 -5.81 -12.98 -14.88
C ILE A 249 -5.85 -13.16 -13.36
N LEU A 250 -7.03 -13.42 -12.80
CA LEU A 250 -7.18 -13.73 -11.38
C LEU A 250 -6.54 -15.09 -11.01
N PRO A 251 -6.22 -15.33 -9.74
CA PRO A 251 -5.92 -16.67 -9.24
C PRO A 251 -6.94 -17.71 -9.69
N ASN A 252 -6.46 -18.92 -10.01
CA ASN A 252 -7.29 -20.00 -10.56
C ASN A 252 -8.54 -20.31 -9.72
N PHE A 253 -8.43 -20.28 -8.40
CA PHE A 253 -9.57 -20.57 -7.52
C PHE A 253 -10.65 -19.48 -7.61
N LEU A 254 -10.28 -18.20 -7.73
CA LEU A 254 -11.24 -17.09 -7.92
C LEU A 254 -11.91 -17.16 -9.30
N GLN A 255 -11.20 -17.61 -10.33
CA GLN A 255 -11.76 -17.81 -11.66
C GLN A 255 -12.75 -18.98 -11.72
N GLN A 256 -12.43 -20.09 -11.04
CA GLN A 256 -13.23 -21.32 -11.08
C GLN A 256 -14.49 -21.23 -10.23
N ASP A 257 -14.35 -20.73 -9.01
CA ASP A 257 -15.45 -20.69 -8.04
C ASP A 257 -16.29 -19.40 -8.20
N GLY A 258 -15.72 -18.37 -8.84
CA GLY A 258 -16.34 -17.07 -9.07
C GLY A 258 -16.16 -16.13 -7.87
N VAL A 259 -15.95 -14.83 -8.16
CA VAL A 259 -15.87 -13.80 -7.11
C VAL A 259 -17.27 -13.31 -6.78
N SER A 260 -17.67 -13.45 -5.51
CA SER A 260 -19.00 -13.06 -5.01
C SER A 260 -18.95 -12.04 -3.87
N PHE A 261 -17.75 -11.66 -3.42
CA PHE A 261 -17.52 -10.59 -2.46
C PHE A 261 -16.28 -9.80 -2.84
N LEU A 262 -16.36 -8.48 -2.69
CA LEU A 262 -15.21 -7.60 -2.79
C LEU A 262 -15.33 -6.36 -1.90
N ARG A 263 -14.22 -5.97 -1.29
CA ARG A 263 -14.09 -4.75 -0.47
C ARG A 263 -12.77 -4.07 -0.77
N VAL A 264 -12.81 -2.75 -0.96
CA VAL A 264 -11.61 -1.91 -1.11
C VAL A 264 -11.51 -0.96 0.07
N VAL A 265 -10.34 -0.87 0.69
CA VAL A 265 -10.07 0.06 1.80
C VAL A 265 -8.82 0.89 1.52
N PRO A 266 -8.74 2.14 2.04
CA PRO A 266 -7.52 2.92 1.94
C PRO A 266 -6.38 2.24 2.69
N TRP A 267 -5.19 2.17 2.07
CA TRP A 267 -3.98 1.64 2.67
C TRP A 267 -3.34 2.64 3.64
N ASN A 268 -2.80 2.16 4.75
CA ASN A 268 -2.09 2.95 5.75
C ASN A 268 -0.70 2.35 5.97
N TRP A 269 0.37 3.15 5.82
CA TRP A 269 1.74 2.65 5.86
C TRP A 269 2.31 2.81 7.26
N VAL A 270 2.20 1.78 8.10
CA VAL A 270 2.84 1.81 9.42
C VAL A 270 4.26 1.23 9.37
N SER A 271 5.10 1.65 10.32
CA SER A 271 6.39 1.02 10.60
C SER A 271 6.22 -0.31 11.35
N LYS A 272 7.31 -1.08 11.50
CA LYS A 272 7.28 -2.34 12.25
C LYS A 272 6.98 -2.14 13.73
N LYS A 273 7.47 -1.06 14.33
CA LYS A 273 7.40 -0.79 15.78
C LYS A 273 5.99 -0.38 16.23
N GLY A 274 5.43 -1.18 17.13
CA GLY A 274 4.13 -0.95 17.75
C GLY A 274 4.15 -1.12 19.26
N THR A 275 2.98 -1.01 19.90
CA THR A 275 2.83 -1.28 21.33
C THR A 275 1.66 -2.22 21.59
N ALA A 276 1.88 -3.17 22.50
CA ALA A 276 0.81 -3.97 23.08
C ALA A 276 0.20 -3.14 24.21
N GLY A 277 -1.01 -2.62 23.96
CA GLY A 277 -1.61 -1.56 24.77
C GLY A 277 -1.50 -0.18 24.10
N ASP A 278 -2.40 0.72 24.51
CA ASP A 278 -2.41 2.11 24.06
C ASP A 278 -1.41 2.94 24.87
N ILE A 279 -0.15 2.85 24.47
CA ILE A 279 0.96 3.48 25.16
C ILE A 279 1.47 4.63 24.29
N SER A 280 1.38 5.84 24.83
CA SER A 280 1.82 7.06 24.16
C SER A 280 3.30 7.37 24.44
N GLY A 281 3.93 8.16 23.58
CA GLY A 281 5.28 8.68 23.81
C GLY A 281 6.43 7.76 23.44
N LEU A 282 6.16 6.63 22.78
CA LEU A 282 7.15 5.63 22.35
C LEU A 282 7.53 5.69 20.86
N ASN A 283 7.08 6.73 20.15
CA ASN A 283 7.34 6.91 18.71
C ASN A 283 6.99 5.66 17.88
N ASN A 284 5.87 5.01 18.21
CA ASN A 284 5.30 3.91 17.44
C ASN A 284 4.28 4.41 16.43
N THR A 285 3.98 3.60 15.42
CA THR A 285 3.00 3.94 14.37
C THR A 285 1.74 3.07 14.43
N TRP A 286 1.71 2.06 15.31
CA TRP A 286 0.55 1.22 15.52
C TRP A 286 0.49 0.70 16.96
N PHE A 287 -0.70 0.30 17.41
CA PHE A 287 -0.93 -0.34 18.70
C PHE A 287 -2.19 -1.21 18.66
N TYR A 288 -2.36 -2.08 19.64
CA TYR A 288 -3.62 -2.83 19.86
C TYR A 288 -4.00 -2.85 21.35
N ARG A 289 -5.21 -3.30 21.69
CA ARG A 289 -5.74 -3.26 23.07
C ARG A 289 -6.48 -4.53 23.52
N TRP A 290 -6.11 -5.71 23.03
CA TRP A 290 -6.79 -6.98 23.37
C TRP A 290 -8.32 -6.93 23.26
N ASN A 291 -8.84 -6.14 22.32
CA ASN A 291 -10.27 -5.98 22.04
C ASN A 291 -10.45 -5.31 20.67
N ASN A 292 -11.71 -5.05 20.31
CA ASN A 292 -12.13 -4.39 19.08
C ASN A 292 -12.71 -2.97 19.29
N GLN A 293 -12.60 -2.37 20.48
CA GLN A 293 -13.30 -1.13 20.86
C GLN A 293 -12.45 0.16 20.77
N GLY A 294 -11.17 0.07 20.35
CA GLY A 294 -10.28 1.23 20.20
C GLY A 294 -10.48 2.04 18.91
N PHE A 295 -9.69 3.11 18.79
CA PHE A 295 -9.66 4.01 17.64
C PHE A 295 -8.22 4.41 17.31
N SER A 296 -7.94 4.54 16.02
CA SER A 296 -6.68 5.12 15.54
C SER A 296 -6.63 6.60 15.88
N ASP A 297 -5.44 7.09 16.23
CA ASP A 297 -5.18 8.53 16.30
C ASP A 297 -4.49 9.03 15.00
N LEU A 298 -4.05 10.28 14.99
CA LEU A 298 -3.33 10.84 13.84
C LEU A 298 -2.00 10.10 13.58
N GLN A 299 -1.25 9.78 14.63
CA GLN A 299 0.09 9.18 14.55
C GLN A 299 0.08 7.65 14.53
N ARG A 300 -0.91 7.01 15.14
CA ARG A 300 -0.92 5.58 15.42
C ARG A 300 -2.18 4.92 14.89
N GLU A 301 -1.99 3.87 14.10
CA GLU A 301 -3.04 2.92 13.74
C GLU A 301 -3.44 2.09 14.96
N TYR A 302 -4.74 2.03 15.25
CA TYR A 302 -5.27 0.99 16.12
C TYR A 302 -5.55 -0.27 15.29
N THR A 303 -4.89 -1.36 15.63
CA THR A 303 -5.17 -2.67 15.05
C THR A 303 -6.14 -3.41 15.99
N PRO A 304 -7.41 -3.63 15.57
CA PRO A 304 -8.38 -4.30 16.41
C PRO A 304 -8.07 -5.80 16.54
N MET A 305 -8.48 -6.39 17.66
CA MET A 305 -8.29 -7.81 17.98
C MET A 305 -9.61 -8.48 18.35
N ALA A 306 -9.87 -9.63 17.74
CA ALA A 306 -10.86 -10.59 18.24
C ALA A 306 -10.23 -11.38 19.38
N TRP A 307 -10.28 -10.87 20.62
CA TRP A 307 -9.53 -11.48 21.72
C TRP A 307 -9.90 -12.94 21.99
N GLY A 308 -11.18 -13.29 21.86
CA GLY A 308 -11.70 -14.64 22.03
C GLY A 308 -13.07 -14.81 21.36
N TYR A 309 -13.80 -15.87 21.74
CA TYR A 309 -15.07 -16.26 21.11
C TYR A 309 -16.04 -15.09 20.93
N GLY A 310 -16.28 -14.32 22.00
CA GLY A 310 -17.28 -13.26 22.06
C GLY A 310 -16.98 -11.99 21.25
N ALA A 311 -15.88 -11.95 20.51
CA ALA A 311 -15.47 -10.80 19.68
C ALA A 311 -15.41 -11.16 18.19
N ALA A 312 -15.91 -12.34 17.81
CA ALA A 312 -15.95 -12.82 16.43
C ALA A 312 -17.14 -13.75 16.15
N ASN A 313 -18.08 -13.91 17.08
CA ASN A 313 -19.19 -14.87 16.96
C ASN A 313 -20.48 -14.26 16.41
N ASP A 314 -20.57 -12.93 16.27
CA ASP A 314 -21.73 -12.26 15.70
C ASP A 314 -21.39 -11.19 14.66
N ASP A 315 -22.38 -10.80 13.85
CA ASP A 315 -22.18 -9.84 12.75
C ASP A 315 -21.93 -8.41 13.26
N SER A 316 -22.30 -8.06 14.50
CA SER A 316 -22.07 -6.73 15.06
C SER A 316 -20.59 -6.48 15.36
N ASP A 317 -19.85 -7.53 15.73
CA ASP A 317 -18.39 -7.47 15.80
C ASP A 317 -17.78 -7.14 14.43
N ILE A 318 -18.31 -7.75 13.36
CA ILE A 318 -17.83 -7.55 12.00
C ILE A 318 -18.05 -6.10 11.55
N GLU A 319 -19.24 -5.55 11.81
CA GLU A 319 -19.53 -4.13 11.56
C GLU A 319 -18.58 -3.21 12.32
N LEU A 320 -18.26 -3.55 13.58
CA LEU A 320 -17.32 -2.80 14.39
C LEU A 320 -15.91 -2.81 13.80
N TYR A 321 -15.40 -3.96 13.34
CA TYR A 321 -14.12 -4.03 12.63
C TYR A 321 -14.15 -3.17 11.36
N ILE A 322 -15.18 -3.35 10.52
CA ILE A 322 -15.36 -2.60 9.26
C ILE A 322 -15.30 -1.09 9.47
N SER A 323 -15.83 -0.60 10.59
CA SER A 323 -15.87 0.83 10.94
C SER A 323 -14.52 1.45 11.34
N LYS A 324 -13.47 0.65 11.57
CA LYS A 324 -12.20 1.14 12.11
C LYS A 324 -11.41 1.94 11.08
N TYR A 325 -11.33 3.25 11.32
CA TYR A 325 -10.52 4.16 10.53
C TYR A 325 -9.02 3.80 10.63
N LYS A 326 -8.31 3.85 9.50
CA LYS A 326 -6.90 3.46 9.27
C LYS A 326 -6.57 1.97 9.39
N SER A 327 -7.37 1.18 10.09
CA SER A 327 -7.08 -0.25 10.24
C SER A 327 -7.12 -0.97 8.88
N THR A 328 -6.10 -1.79 8.64
CA THR A 328 -5.99 -2.66 7.46
C THR A 328 -5.91 -4.14 7.84
N HIS A 329 -5.76 -4.43 9.13
CA HIS A 329 -5.62 -5.76 9.70
C HIS A 329 -6.60 -6.03 10.84
N VAL A 330 -6.83 -7.31 11.13
CA VAL A 330 -7.44 -7.80 12.38
C VAL A 330 -6.52 -8.83 13.00
N LEU A 331 -6.28 -8.71 14.30
CA LEU A 331 -5.59 -9.71 15.11
C LEU A 331 -6.58 -10.80 15.55
N GLY A 332 -6.19 -12.07 15.40
CA GLY A 332 -6.95 -13.21 15.90
C GLY A 332 -6.93 -13.37 17.42
N PHE A 333 -7.38 -14.54 17.88
CA PHE A 333 -7.54 -14.84 19.30
C PHE A 333 -6.23 -14.79 20.10
N ASN A 334 -6.34 -14.38 21.35
CA ASN A 334 -5.21 -14.21 22.26
C ASN A 334 -5.03 -15.43 23.16
N GLU A 335 -3.95 -16.17 22.97
CA GLU A 335 -3.60 -17.40 23.69
C GLU A 335 -4.80 -18.38 23.80
N PRO A 336 -5.48 -18.72 22.69
CA PRO A 336 -6.62 -19.65 22.75
C PRO A 336 -6.18 -21.05 23.17
N ASP A 337 -4.90 -21.40 23.05
CA ASP A 337 -4.35 -22.70 23.46
C ASP A 337 -4.40 -22.96 24.97
N ASP A 338 -4.58 -21.93 25.80
CA ASP A 338 -4.69 -22.06 27.25
C ASP A 338 -6.13 -22.43 27.65
N CYS A 339 -6.45 -23.72 27.77
CA CYS A 339 -7.81 -24.15 28.17
C CYS A 339 -8.21 -23.71 29.59
N ASP A 340 -7.25 -23.33 30.45
CA ASP A 340 -7.49 -22.95 31.84
C ASP A 340 -7.28 -21.44 32.07
N GLY A 341 -6.97 -20.67 31.01
CA GLY A 341 -6.71 -19.24 31.09
C GLY A 341 -6.96 -18.51 29.77
N GLN A 342 -6.69 -17.21 29.76
CA GLN A 342 -6.80 -16.35 28.56
C GLN A 342 -8.10 -16.57 27.77
N SER A 343 -8.07 -16.54 26.43
CA SER A 343 -9.27 -16.72 25.62
C SER A 343 -9.73 -18.18 25.53
N GLY A 344 -8.82 -19.14 25.72
CA GLY A 344 -9.09 -20.57 25.60
C GLY A 344 -10.06 -21.14 26.63
N GLN A 345 -10.08 -20.57 27.84
CA GLN A 345 -10.99 -20.99 28.92
C GLN A 345 -12.47 -20.71 28.66
N TYR A 346 -12.79 -19.92 27.62
CA TYR A 346 -14.15 -19.48 27.34
C TYR A 346 -14.72 -20.20 26.12
N ASN A 347 -15.90 -20.78 26.26
CA ASN A 347 -16.68 -21.42 25.18
C ASN A 347 -15.88 -22.49 24.42
N ASP A 348 -14.98 -23.21 25.12
CA ASP A 348 -14.12 -24.24 24.54
C ASP A 348 -13.26 -23.75 23.37
N LEU A 349 -12.88 -22.46 23.35
CA LEU A 349 -12.08 -21.87 22.27
C LEU A 349 -10.69 -22.52 22.14
N CYS A 350 -10.21 -23.20 23.18
CA CYS A 350 -9.00 -24.01 23.09
C CYS A 350 -9.16 -25.28 22.24
N ASP A 351 -10.38 -25.67 21.85
CA ASP A 351 -10.61 -26.63 20.79
C ASP A 351 -10.48 -25.94 19.43
N VAL A 352 -9.55 -26.44 18.61
CA VAL A 352 -9.29 -25.92 17.25
C VAL A 352 -10.56 -25.90 16.40
N SER A 353 -11.43 -26.90 16.51
CA SER A 353 -12.67 -26.95 15.72
C SER A 353 -13.63 -25.81 16.05
N VAL A 354 -13.73 -25.45 17.33
CA VAL A 354 -14.52 -24.30 17.79
C VAL A 354 -13.87 -23.02 17.31
N ALA A 355 -12.55 -22.86 17.52
CA ALA A 355 -11.83 -21.67 17.10
C ALA A 355 -11.97 -21.39 15.60
N ILE A 356 -11.86 -22.42 14.75
CA ILE A 356 -12.02 -22.31 13.29
C ILE A 356 -13.41 -21.79 12.93
N SER A 357 -14.46 -22.34 13.54
CA SER A 357 -15.85 -21.96 13.23
C SER A 357 -16.16 -20.48 13.51
N VAL A 358 -15.45 -19.88 14.47
CA VAL A 358 -15.66 -18.48 14.86
C VAL A 358 -14.68 -17.56 14.13
N TYR A 359 -13.43 -17.98 13.94
CA TYR A 359 -12.43 -17.20 13.21
C TYR A 359 -12.85 -16.94 11.76
N GLU A 360 -13.57 -17.88 11.14
CA GLU A 360 -14.11 -17.72 9.78
C GLU A 360 -14.90 -16.41 9.61
N ASN A 361 -15.66 -15.97 10.62
CA ASN A 361 -16.41 -14.73 10.55
C ASN A 361 -15.52 -13.50 10.32
N LEU A 362 -14.24 -13.52 10.72
CA LEU A 362 -13.32 -12.40 10.49
C LEU A 362 -13.03 -12.17 9.01
N LEU A 363 -13.22 -13.18 8.14
CA LEU A 363 -13.08 -13.03 6.69
C LEU A 363 -14.09 -12.01 6.13
N LYS A 364 -15.28 -11.94 6.72
CA LYS A 364 -16.36 -11.02 6.36
C LYS A 364 -15.93 -9.54 6.46
N THR A 365 -14.92 -9.25 7.28
CA THR A 365 -14.37 -7.89 7.37
C THR A 365 -13.71 -7.44 6.07
N GLY A 366 -13.20 -8.36 5.24
CA GLY A 366 -12.36 -8.02 4.10
C GLY A 366 -11.02 -7.37 4.48
N PHE A 367 -10.57 -7.48 5.73
CA PHE A 367 -9.23 -7.06 6.15
C PHE A 367 -8.19 -8.19 6.02
N ARG A 368 -6.92 -7.81 6.13
CA ARG A 368 -5.82 -8.76 6.22
C ARG A 368 -5.82 -9.40 7.62
N LEU A 369 -5.82 -10.73 7.71
CA LEU A 369 -6.04 -11.42 8.97
C LEU A 369 -4.75 -12.00 9.54
N ALA A 370 -4.45 -11.66 10.78
CA ALA A 370 -3.41 -12.33 11.55
C ALA A 370 -4.01 -13.52 12.31
N SER A 371 -3.25 -14.62 12.36
CA SER A 371 -3.62 -15.83 13.07
C SER A 371 -3.92 -15.56 14.55
N PRO A 372 -4.53 -16.52 15.26
CA PRO A 372 -4.46 -16.53 16.72
C PRO A 372 -2.99 -16.49 17.19
N ALA A 373 -2.73 -15.73 18.25
CA ALA A 373 -1.42 -15.62 18.87
C ALA A 373 -1.34 -16.56 20.08
N CYS A 374 -0.68 -17.70 19.91
CA CYS A 374 -0.57 -18.71 20.97
C CYS A 374 0.49 -18.35 22.01
N ARG A 375 0.45 -19.03 23.17
CA ARG A 375 1.61 -19.08 24.05
C ARG A 375 2.82 -19.62 23.30
N GLN A 376 4.01 -19.14 23.71
CA GLN A 376 5.29 -19.38 23.04
C GLN A 376 5.47 -20.80 22.45
N GLY A 377 5.19 -21.86 23.20
CA GLY A 377 5.39 -23.25 22.73
C GLY A 377 4.26 -23.79 21.86
N ALA A 378 3.04 -23.27 21.98
CA ALA A 378 1.85 -23.79 21.32
C ALA A 378 1.75 -23.38 19.85
N VAL A 379 2.57 -22.43 19.39
CA VAL A 379 2.68 -22.10 17.97
C VAL A 379 2.96 -23.36 17.13
N PHE A 380 3.90 -24.21 17.55
CA PHE A 380 4.31 -25.39 16.76
C PHE A 380 3.31 -26.56 16.78
N ASN A 381 2.29 -26.50 17.66
CA ASN A 381 1.32 -27.58 17.86
C ASN A 381 -0.11 -27.09 17.64
N TRP A 382 -0.64 -26.28 18.55
CA TRP A 382 -2.02 -25.80 18.50
C TRP A 382 -2.24 -24.92 17.26
N LEU A 383 -1.37 -23.93 17.03
CA LEU A 383 -1.52 -23.06 15.87
C LEU A 383 -1.25 -23.81 14.57
N ASN A 384 -0.33 -24.78 14.55
CA ASN A 384 -0.15 -25.62 13.37
C ASN A 384 -1.41 -26.45 13.06
N ASN A 385 -2.06 -27.05 14.07
CA ASN A 385 -3.33 -27.75 13.87
C ASN A 385 -4.43 -26.80 13.37
N PHE A 386 -4.53 -25.60 13.95
CA PHE A 386 -5.44 -24.56 13.48
C PHE A 386 -5.14 -24.14 12.04
N TYR A 387 -3.88 -23.95 11.68
CA TYR A 387 -3.45 -23.57 10.34
C TYR A 387 -3.84 -24.63 9.31
N GLN A 388 -3.61 -25.92 9.61
CA GLN A 388 -4.03 -27.02 8.72
C GLN A 388 -5.56 -27.07 8.60
N ALA A 389 -6.30 -26.93 9.71
CA ALA A 389 -7.75 -26.86 9.69
C ALA A 389 -8.26 -25.65 8.89
N ALA A 390 -7.59 -24.50 8.97
CA ALA A 390 -7.93 -23.32 8.19
C ALA A 390 -7.73 -23.57 6.68
N VAL A 391 -6.66 -24.26 6.28
CA VAL A 391 -6.45 -24.68 4.88
C VAL A 391 -7.55 -25.65 4.44
N GLU A 392 -7.90 -26.64 5.26
CA GLU A 392 -8.95 -27.63 4.96
C GLU A 392 -10.35 -27.00 4.84
N ASN A 393 -10.60 -25.89 5.52
CA ASN A 393 -11.88 -25.17 5.52
C ASN A 393 -11.85 -23.89 4.64
N ASP A 394 -10.84 -23.72 3.78
CA ASP A 394 -10.69 -22.55 2.90
C ASP A 394 -10.70 -21.19 3.65
N ILE A 395 -10.21 -21.16 4.89
CA ILE A 395 -10.11 -19.96 5.73
C ILE A 395 -8.74 -19.30 5.54
N ARG A 396 -8.75 -18.03 5.14
CA ARG A 396 -7.53 -17.25 4.88
C ARG A 396 -6.84 -16.79 6.17
N ILE A 397 -5.53 -16.97 6.20
CA ILE A 397 -4.58 -16.39 7.17
C ILE A 397 -3.47 -15.70 6.36
N ASP A 398 -3.26 -14.41 6.61
CA ASP A 398 -2.33 -13.57 5.85
C ASP A 398 -1.02 -13.29 6.62
N VAL A 399 -1.04 -13.46 7.94
CA VAL A 399 0.05 -13.16 8.88
C VAL A 399 0.01 -14.15 10.05
N ILE A 400 1.17 -14.59 10.54
CA ILE A 400 1.29 -15.41 11.75
C ILE A 400 1.62 -14.52 12.95
N ALA A 401 0.71 -14.45 13.92
CA ALA A 401 0.94 -13.74 15.18
C ALA A 401 1.52 -14.69 16.24
N VAL A 402 2.52 -14.21 17.00
CA VAL A 402 3.22 -15.00 18.03
C VAL A 402 3.54 -14.19 19.27
N HIS A 403 3.65 -14.87 20.41
CA HIS A 403 4.16 -14.33 21.67
C HIS A 403 5.45 -15.05 22.10
N TRP A 404 6.37 -14.33 22.76
CA TRP A 404 7.62 -14.94 23.25
C TRP A 404 8.14 -14.32 24.55
N TYR A 405 8.48 -15.18 25.52
CA TYR A 405 8.87 -14.74 26.87
C TYR A 405 9.97 -15.61 27.50
N ASP A 406 10.82 -16.26 26.70
CA ASP A 406 11.94 -17.09 27.18
C ASP A 406 11.61 -18.16 28.25
N TRP A 407 10.35 -18.63 28.34
CA TRP A 407 9.92 -19.53 29.43
C TRP A 407 10.72 -20.84 29.50
N GLY A 408 11.15 -21.37 28.36
CA GLY A 408 11.92 -22.61 28.25
C GLY A 408 13.30 -22.59 28.92
N SER A 409 13.74 -21.44 29.44
CA SER A 409 15.05 -21.26 30.08
C SER A 409 15.02 -21.27 31.61
N ASN A 410 13.85 -21.49 32.23
CA ASN A 410 13.65 -21.37 33.69
C ASN A 410 14.13 -20.00 34.24
N PRO A 411 13.49 -18.89 33.79
CA PRO A 411 13.97 -17.54 34.07
C PRO A 411 13.98 -17.18 35.56
N GLN A 412 13.08 -17.76 36.37
CA GLN A 412 13.02 -17.57 37.83
C GLN A 412 14.31 -17.99 38.54
N SER A 413 14.98 -19.02 38.04
CA SER A 413 16.24 -19.52 38.61
C SER A 413 17.47 -18.80 38.04
N THR A 414 17.29 -17.93 37.04
CA THR A 414 18.40 -17.31 36.29
C THR A 414 18.16 -15.82 36.02
N PRO A 415 17.82 -14.98 37.01
CA PRO A 415 17.39 -13.59 36.77
C PRO A 415 18.40 -12.73 35.99
N ASN A 416 19.70 -13.05 36.06
CA ASN A 416 20.78 -12.34 35.37
C ASN A 416 21.40 -13.17 34.23
N ALA A 417 20.60 -13.97 33.51
CA ALA A 417 21.09 -14.76 32.38
C ALA A 417 21.72 -13.88 31.30
N ASN A 418 22.68 -14.45 30.55
CA ASN A 418 23.35 -13.74 29.46
C ASN A 418 22.34 -13.36 28.36
N PRO A 419 22.15 -12.06 28.04
CA PRO A 419 21.18 -11.62 27.04
C PRO A 419 21.41 -12.18 25.64
N ASN A 420 22.67 -12.47 25.26
CA ASN A 420 22.95 -13.10 23.97
C ASN A 420 22.35 -14.50 23.87
N THR A 421 22.32 -15.24 24.99
CA THR A 421 21.70 -16.58 25.00
C THR A 421 20.18 -16.49 24.92
N ILE A 422 19.58 -15.47 25.54
CA ILE A 422 18.14 -15.16 25.42
C ILE A 422 17.82 -14.79 23.97
N PHE A 423 18.59 -13.85 23.40
CA PHE A 423 18.46 -13.40 22.01
C PHE A 423 18.58 -14.54 21.00
N ASN A 424 19.57 -15.43 21.15
CA ASN A 424 19.72 -16.56 20.23
C ASN A 424 18.49 -17.48 20.24
N ARG A 425 17.88 -17.72 21.41
CA ARG A 425 16.63 -18.50 21.49
C ARG A 425 15.44 -17.78 20.85
N PHE A 426 15.32 -16.47 21.06
CA PHE A 426 14.30 -15.64 20.42
C PHE A 426 14.44 -15.63 18.90
N LYS A 427 15.65 -15.42 18.42
CA LYS A 427 15.99 -15.45 16.99
C LYS A 427 15.62 -16.79 16.37
N THR A 428 16.11 -17.90 16.94
CA THR A 428 15.81 -19.25 16.44
C THR A 428 14.31 -19.53 16.45
N TYR A 429 13.60 -19.12 17.51
CA TYR A 429 12.14 -19.25 17.55
C TYR A 429 11.44 -18.58 16.37
N LEU A 430 11.81 -17.35 16.03
CA LEU A 430 11.21 -16.63 14.91
C LEU A 430 11.59 -17.22 13.55
N GLU A 431 12.82 -17.70 13.40
CA GLU A 431 13.28 -18.42 12.20
C GLU A 431 12.48 -19.72 12.04
N ASP A 432 12.31 -20.52 13.10
CA ASP A 432 11.54 -21.77 13.09
C ASP A 432 10.05 -21.53 12.78
N VAL A 433 9.46 -20.45 13.31
CA VAL A 433 8.08 -20.06 12.98
C VAL A 433 7.95 -19.70 11.51
N TYR A 434 8.87 -18.89 10.98
CA TYR A 434 8.83 -18.50 9.58
C TYR A 434 9.05 -19.69 8.64
N ASP A 435 10.00 -20.57 8.98
CA ASP A 435 10.27 -21.80 8.20
C ASP A 435 9.09 -22.77 8.19
N LEU A 436 8.29 -22.81 9.28
CA LEU A 436 7.11 -23.67 9.37
C LEU A 436 5.95 -23.17 8.51
N TYR A 437 5.65 -21.87 8.54
CA TYR A 437 4.44 -21.31 7.90
C TYR A 437 4.69 -20.64 6.55
N GLY A 438 5.90 -20.13 6.32
CA GLY A 438 6.23 -19.36 5.10
C GLY A 438 5.48 -18.02 4.95
N LEU A 439 4.77 -17.58 5.99
CA LEU A 439 4.00 -16.33 6.01
C LEU A 439 4.69 -15.26 6.86
N PRO A 440 4.42 -13.96 6.61
CA PRO A 440 4.94 -12.89 7.44
C PRO A 440 4.55 -13.06 8.92
N VAL A 441 5.45 -12.67 9.81
CA VAL A 441 5.32 -12.84 11.26
C VAL A 441 5.08 -11.49 11.93
N TRP A 442 4.13 -11.47 12.86
CA TRP A 442 3.96 -10.40 13.84
C TRP A 442 4.29 -10.94 15.24
N ILE A 443 5.29 -10.37 15.89
CA ILE A 443 5.58 -10.67 17.31
C ILE A 443 4.79 -9.66 18.16
N THR A 444 3.53 -10.02 18.46
CA THR A 444 2.56 -9.11 19.09
C THR A 444 2.84 -8.90 20.57
N GLU A 445 3.56 -9.81 21.21
CA GLU A 445 4.09 -9.63 22.56
C GLU A 445 5.44 -10.31 22.73
N PHE A 446 6.42 -9.58 23.26
CA PHE A 446 7.68 -10.19 23.68
C PHE A 446 8.43 -9.38 24.75
N ASN A 447 9.19 -10.11 25.57
CA ASN A 447 10.29 -9.59 26.38
C ASN A 447 11.24 -10.75 26.78
N GLY A 448 12.33 -10.47 27.49
CA GLY A 448 13.28 -11.49 27.96
C GLY A 448 12.78 -12.38 29.10
N ASN A 449 11.56 -12.12 29.58
CA ASN A 449 10.81 -12.63 30.72
C ASN A 449 10.73 -11.65 31.91
N LYS A 450 9.56 -11.60 32.56
CA LYS A 450 9.30 -10.80 33.76
C LYS A 450 10.19 -11.09 34.96
N TYR A 451 10.71 -12.32 35.06
CA TYR A 451 11.62 -12.75 36.13
C TYR A 451 13.09 -12.42 35.85
N ARG A 452 13.43 -11.83 34.69
CA ARG A 452 14.77 -11.30 34.44
C ARG A 452 14.96 -9.97 35.16
N SER A 453 16.21 -9.61 35.45
CA SER A 453 16.51 -8.25 35.88
C SER A 453 16.18 -7.23 34.78
N THR A 454 15.90 -5.99 35.17
CA THR A 454 15.70 -4.86 34.25
C THR A 454 16.87 -4.72 33.28
N GLU A 455 18.11 -4.90 33.77
CA GLU A 455 19.32 -4.82 32.94
C GLU A 455 19.39 -5.95 31.91
N THR A 456 19.01 -7.17 32.27
CA THR A 456 18.95 -8.29 31.33
C THR A 456 17.89 -8.07 30.25
N ASN A 457 16.70 -7.54 30.62
CA ASN A 457 15.67 -7.20 29.63
C ASN A 457 16.11 -6.07 28.70
N ARG A 458 16.75 -5.02 29.23
CA ARG A 458 17.30 -3.91 28.45
C ARG A 458 18.32 -4.40 27.43
N GLN A 459 19.32 -5.17 27.86
CA GLN A 459 20.35 -5.72 26.98
C GLN A 459 19.78 -6.72 25.96
N PHE A 460 18.72 -7.47 26.32
CA PHE A 460 18.02 -8.32 25.36
C PHE A 460 17.29 -7.49 24.29
N MET A 461 16.59 -6.42 24.67
CA MET A 461 15.94 -5.50 23.74
C MET A 461 16.96 -4.89 22.76
N GLU A 462 18.15 -4.51 23.24
CA GLU A 462 19.26 -4.00 22.42
C GLU A 462 19.76 -4.98 21.36
N LEU A 463 19.50 -6.27 21.52
CA LEU A 463 19.81 -7.30 20.51
C LEU A 463 18.58 -7.65 19.65
N ALA A 464 17.40 -7.76 20.27
CA ALA A 464 16.17 -8.19 19.62
C ALA A 464 15.62 -7.15 18.64
N VAL A 465 15.56 -5.87 19.03
CA VAL A 465 14.97 -4.81 18.17
C VAL A 465 15.75 -4.64 16.86
N PRO A 466 17.10 -4.50 16.86
CA PRO A 466 17.86 -4.45 15.61
C PRO A 466 17.64 -5.66 14.70
N TYR A 467 17.51 -6.86 15.28
CA TYR A 467 17.22 -8.06 14.52
C TYR A 467 15.85 -8.01 13.84
N LEU A 468 14.79 -7.67 14.58
CA LEU A 468 13.42 -7.54 14.07
C LEU A 468 13.32 -6.50 12.94
N GLU A 469 14.07 -5.41 13.06
CA GLU A 469 14.17 -4.39 12.02
C GLU A 469 14.91 -4.92 10.78
N SER A 470 15.93 -5.76 10.95
CA SER A 470 16.77 -6.27 9.85
C SER A 470 16.14 -7.37 8.99
N VAL A 471 15.21 -8.16 9.54
CA VAL A 471 14.64 -9.32 8.83
C VAL A 471 13.36 -8.96 8.08
N SER A 472 13.22 -9.40 6.83
CA SER A 472 12.08 -9.05 5.98
C SER A 472 10.78 -9.79 6.32
N PHE A 473 10.87 -10.96 6.97
CA PHE A 473 9.70 -11.75 7.30
C PHE A 473 8.95 -11.25 8.54
N VAL A 474 9.56 -10.39 9.35
CA VAL A 474 8.87 -9.70 10.45
C VAL A 474 8.25 -8.42 9.90
N GLU A 475 6.92 -8.39 9.87
CA GLU A 475 6.15 -7.21 9.43
C GLU A 475 5.90 -6.25 10.59
N ARG A 476 5.63 -6.75 11.80
CA ARG A 476 5.34 -5.90 12.96
C ARG A 476 5.84 -6.55 14.26
N TYR A 477 6.21 -5.72 15.22
CA TYR A 477 6.54 -6.16 16.58
C TYR A 477 6.01 -5.17 17.62
N ALA A 478 5.63 -5.70 18.78
CA ALA A 478 5.22 -4.91 19.92
C ALA A 478 5.89 -5.46 21.17
N TRP A 479 6.73 -4.64 21.80
CA TRP A 479 7.27 -4.98 23.11
C TRP A 479 6.12 -4.98 24.11
N PHE A 480 6.05 -6.02 24.93
CA PHE A 480 5.03 -6.15 25.96
C PHE A 480 5.69 -5.96 27.32
N GLU A 481 5.36 -4.85 27.97
CA GLU A 481 5.69 -4.67 29.36
C GLU A 481 4.74 -5.51 30.23
N PRO A 482 5.25 -6.37 31.13
CA PRO A 482 4.41 -6.89 32.20
C PRO A 482 3.96 -5.70 33.05
N GLN A 483 2.69 -5.65 33.43
CA GLN A 483 2.26 -4.60 34.36
C GLN A 483 2.84 -4.89 35.75
N ASN A 484 3.88 -4.16 36.13
CA ASN A 484 4.27 -4.05 37.52
C ASN A 484 3.52 -2.88 38.14
N THR A 485 2.65 -3.11 39.13
CA THR A 485 2.19 -1.95 39.93
C THR A 485 1.97 -2.19 41.42
N ILE A 486 1.54 -3.34 41.93
CA ILE A 486 1.46 -3.54 43.41
C ILE A 486 1.49 -5.02 43.88
N ILE A 487 1.79 -5.99 43.01
CA ILE A 487 1.66 -7.42 43.32
C ILE A 487 3.04 -8.04 43.51
N ALA A 488 3.40 -8.43 44.74
CA ALA A 488 4.70 -9.02 45.05
C ALA A 488 5.03 -10.29 44.25
N ASP A 489 4.01 -10.97 43.71
CA ASP A 489 4.14 -12.20 42.91
C ASP A 489 4.35 -11.94 41.40
N ASP A 490 4.25 -10.68 40.93
CA ASP A 490 4.60 -10.31 39.56
C ASP A 490 5.73 -9.27 39.55
N PRO A 491 7.00 -9.71 39.44
CA PRO A 491 8.14 -8.85 39.71
C PRO A 491 8.41 -7.79 38.64
N GLY A 492 7.61 -7.74 37.56
CA GLY A 492 7.75 -6.93 36.34
C GLY A 492 9.02 -6.08 36.20
N ASN A 493 9.84 -6.43 35.20
CA ASN A 493 11.17 -5.86 34.96
C ASN A 493 11.41 -5.52 33.48
N ALA A 494 10.37 -5.17 32.75
CA ALA A 494 10.42 -4.88 31.31
C ALA A 494 9.56 -3.65 30.92
N GLU A 495 9.30 -2.77 31.88
CA GLU A 495 8.44 -1.60 31.79
C GLU A 495 9.13 -0.47 31.02
N PHE A 496 8.34 0.24 30.22
CA PHE A 496 8.78 1.46 29.56
C PHE A 496 8.95 2.61 30.54
N PHE A 497 8.16 2.63 31.62
CA PHE A 497 8.11 3.71 32.59
C PHE A 497 8.39 3.21 34.02
N ASP A 498 9.01 4.06 34.84
CA ASP A 498 9.15 3.83 36.28
C ASP A 498 7.89 4.26 37.06
N GLU A 499 7.90 4.11 38.38
CA GLU A 499 6.77 4.47 39.26
C GLU A 499 6.41 5.96 39.21
N ASP A 500 7.36 6.83 38.83
CA ASP A 500 7.19 8.27 38.68
C ASP A 500 6.76 8.66 37.24
N MET A 501 6.47 7.69 36.39
CA MET A 501 6.12 7.85 34.96
C MET A 501 7.25 8.45 34.10
N ASN A 502 8.50 8.35 34.54
CA ASN A 502 9.65 8.66 33.69
C ASN A 502 10.02 7.44 32.85
N LEU A 503 10.55 7.66 31.64
CA LEU A 503 11.05 6.56 30.82
C LEU A 503 12.22 5.87 31.52
N THR A 504 12.16 4.54 31.63
CA THR A 504 13.30 3.71 32.01
C THR A 504 14.36 3.72 30.90
N ASP A 505 15.59 3.27 31.17
CA ASP A 505 16.62 3.12 30.13
C ASP A 505 16.14 2.23 28.97
N LEU A 506 15.34 1.21 29.27
CA LEU A 506 14.68 0.35 28.30
C LEU A 506 13.64 1.11 27.47
N GLY A 507 12.77 1.90 28.12
CA GLY A 507 11.80 2.75 27.44
C GLY A 507 12.44 3.83 26.55
N VAL A 508 13.53 4.45 27.02
CA VAL A 508 14.34 5.39 26.24
C VAL A 508 14.91 4.71 25.00
N TYR A 509 15.45 3.49 25.13
CA TYR A 509 15.98 2.75 23.99
C TYR A 509 14.88 2.43 22.97
N TYR A 510 13.75 1.84 23.41
CA TYR A 510 12.64 1.48 22.53
C TYR A 510 12.08 2.69 21.77
N LYS A 511 11.88 3.81 22.48
CA LYS A 511 11.39 5.06 21.91
C LYS A 511 12.32 5.59 20.80
N ASN A 512 13.62 5.60 21.06
CA ASN A 512 14.60 6.26 20.20
C ASN A 512 15.14 5.37 19.08
N TYR A 513 14.92 4.05 19.13
CA TYR A 513 15.34 3.17 18.04
C TYR A 513 14.46 3.40 16.79
N PRO A 514 15.03 3.73 15.62
CA PRO A 514 14.27 4.01 14.41
C PRO A 514 13.60 2.74 13.86
N SER A 515 12.40 2.88 13.31
CA SER A 515 11.68 1.72 12.76
C SER A 515 11.61 1.74 11.23
N THR A 516 11.73 0.56 10.64
CA THR A 516 11.62 0.35 9.19
C THR A 516 10.17 0.10 8.79
N ALA A 517 9.92 0.07 7.48
CA ALA A 517 8.61 -0.20 6.91
C ALA A 517 8.06 -1.57 7.30
N SER A 518 6.79 -1.63 7.71
CA SER A 518 6.09 -2.91 7.99
C SER A 518 5.90 -3.73 6.71
N VAL A 519 5.35 -3.10 5.67
CA VAL A 519 5.25 -3.67 4.32
C VAL A 519 6.00 -2.72 3.37
N PRO A 520 7.27 -3.03 3.02
CA PRO A 520 8.11 -2.15 2.20
C PRO A 520 7.85 -2.27 0.70
N LEU A 521 7.10 -3.29 0.26
CA LEU A 521 6.89 -3.56 -1.15
C LEU A 521 5.95 -2.50 -1.78
N PRO A 522 6.22 -2.08 -3.03
CA PRO A 522 5.38 -1.13 -3.75
C PRO A 522 3.99 -1.71 -4.07
N TYR A 523 3.86 -3.03 -4.04
CA TYR A 523 2.59 -3.73 -4.08
C TYR A 523 2.72 -5.12 -3.45
N HIS A 524 1.58 -5.73 -3.08
CA HIS A 524 1.51 -7.10 -2.59
C HIS A 524 0.39 -7.85 -3.34
N THR A 525 0.78 -8.87 -4.09
CA THR A 525 -0.10 -9.85 -4.75
C THR A 525 0.20 -11.26 -4.23
N GLY A 526 0.82 -11.32 -3.05
CA GLY A 526 1.60 -12.45 -2.56
C GLY A 526 0.79 -13.56 -1.92
N VAL A 527 1.52 -14.42 -1.21
CA VAL A 527 1.06 -15.69 -0.66
C VAL A 527 0.23 -15.54 0.62
N ASN A 528 -0.71 -16.46 0.79
CA ASN A 528 -1.39 -16.73 2.05
C ASN A 528 -1.45 -18.26 2.26
N ASN A 529 -2.07 -18.72 3.34
CA ASN A 529 -2.16 -20.16 3.60
C ASN A 529 -2.90 -20.98 2.52
N LEU A 530 -3.77 -20.34 1.72
CA LEU A 530 -4.56 -20.99 0.65
C LEU A 530 -3.85 -20.97 -0.71
N THR A 531 -2.86 -20.09 -0.92
CA THR A 531 -2.14 -19.99 -2.19
C THR A 531 -0.68 -19.61 -2.01
N ALA A 532 0.19 -20.41 -2.62
CA ALA A 532 1.63 -20.13 -2.74
C ALA A 532 1.98 -19.34 -4.01
N GLN A 533 0.99 -18.88 -4.80
CA GLN A 533 1.21 -18.20 -6.07
C GLN A 533 1.11 -16.69 -5.92
N GLU A 534 2.16 -15.98 -6.32
CA GLU A 534 2.12 -14.54 -6.56
C GLU A 534 1.49 -14.25 -7.93
N ASP A 535 0.60 -13.26 -7.98
CA ASP A 535 0.05 -12.78 -9.25
C ASP A 535 0.96 -11.71 -9.86
N VAL A 536 1.13 -11.77 -11.18
CA VAL A 536 1.97 -10.82 -11.91
C VAL A 536 1.26 -9.48 -12.01
N ASN A 537 1.86 -8.43 -11.46
CA ASN A 537 1.45 -7.06 -11.75
C ASN A 537 1.97 -6.66 -13.13
N HIS A 538 1.06 -6.35 -14.06
CA HIS A 538 1.42 -5.97 -15.43
C HIS A 538 1.45 -4.45 -15.63
N TYR A 539 1.23 -3.69 -14.57
CA TYR A 539 1.19 -2.24 -14.64
C TYR A 539 2.51 -1.70 -15.16
N SER A 540 2.42 -0.80 -16.14
CA SER A 540 3.53 0.00 -16.63
C SER A 540 3.09 1.45 -16.64
N PRO A 541 3.81 2.37 -15.96
CA PRO A 541 3.44 3.77 -16.00
C PRO A 541 3.53 4.27 -17.44
N ILE A 542 2.45 4.89 -17.91
CA ILE A 542 2.40 5.51 -19.23
C ILE A 542 2.56 7.00 -19.02
N CYS A 543 3.72 7.53 -19.38
CA CYS A 543 3.92 8.96 -19.54
C CYS A 543 3.55 9.37 -20.97
N ILE A 544 2.54 10.24 -21.10
CA ILE A 544 2.27 10.95 -22.35
C ILE A 544 2.47 12.42 -22.04
N PRO A 545 3.64 12.98 -22.38
CA PRO A 545 3.86 14.41 -22.26
C PRO A 545 2.79 15.16 -23.05
N ALA A 546 2.30 16.27 -22.52
CA ALA A 546 1.38 17.11 -23.26
C ALA A 546 2.03 17.48 -24.60
N ASN A 547 1.37 17.14 -25.71
CA ASN A 547 1.77 17.62 -27.03
C ASN A 547 0.77 18.70 -27.44
N SER A 548 1.15 19.59 -28.37
CA SER A 548 0.27 20.64 -28.92
C SER A 548 -1.03 20.14 -29.58
N LEU A 549 -1.29 18.83 -29.58
CA LEU A 549 -2.48 18.16 -30.11
C LEU A 549 -3.45 17.65 -29.02
N SER A 550 -3.10 17.73 -27.72
CA SER A 550 -3.94 17.23 -26.62
C SER A 550 -4.82 18.29 -25.94
N ILE A 551 -4.99 19.46 -26.55
CA ILE A 551 -5.97 20.46 -26.14
C ILE A 551 -7.10 20.42 -27.17
N GLU A 552 -7.98 19.43 -27.09
CA GLU A 552 -9.18 19.42 -27.92
C GLU A 552 -10.24 20.35 -27.32
N ASN A 553 -10.42 21.50 -27.98
CA ASN A 553 -11.77 21.87 -28.37
C ASN A 553 -12.33 20.70 -29.19
N GLU A 554 -13.54 20.26 -28.84
CA GLU A 554 -14.32 19.29 -29.61
C GLU A 554 -14.29 19.61 -31.10
N ALA A 555 -13.47 18.88 -31.85
CA ALA A 555 -13.51 18.88 -33.30
C ALA A 555 -13.33 17.43 -33.75
N GLN A 556 -14.44 16.80 -34.13
CA GLN A 556 -14.53 15.48 -34.74
C GLN A 556 -13.28 15.14 -35.59
N ALA A 557 -12.34 14.40 -35.01
CA ALA A 557 -11.14 13.96 -35.72
C ALA A 557 -11.49 12.76 -36.60
N LYS A 558 -11.04 12.82 -37.86
CA LYS A 558 -11.13 11.71 -38.81
C LYS A 558 -10.42 10.48 -38.24
N ASN A 559 -11.13 9.35 -38.23
CA ASN A 559 -10.58 8.05 -37.86
C ASN A 559 -9.18 7.80 -38.48
N PRO A 560 -8.15 7.52 -37.67
CA PRO A 560 -6.81 7.20 -38.14
C PRO A 560 -6.82 6.01 -39.09
N THR A 561 -6.02 6.07 -40.15
CA THR A 561 -5.92 4.98 -41.14
C THR A 561 -4.66 4.16 -40.91
N LEU A 562 -4.82 2.99 -40.29
CA LEU A 562 -3.77 1.97 -40.19
C LEU A 562 -3.85 1.00 -41.37
N LYS A 563 -2.75 0.85 -42.12
CA LYS A 563 -2.59 -0.13 -43.20
C LYS A 563 -1.25 -0.84 -43.08
N VAL A 564 -1.21 -2.09 -43.52
CA VAL A 564 0.02 -2.90 -43.59
C VAL A 564 0.20 -3.50 -44.98
N PHE A 565 1.43 -3.51 -45.49
CA PHE A 565 1.76 -4.04 -46.83
C PHE A 565 3.19 -4.61 -46.88
N PRO A 566 3.46 -5.70 -47.63
CA PRO A 566 2.49 -6.55 -48.30
C PRO A 566 1.64 -7.34 -47.29
N ASN A 567 0.41 -7.66 -47.65
CA ASN A 567 -0.47 -8.55 -46.88
C ASN A 567 -1.21 -9.44 -47.89
N PRO A 568 -0.78 -10.70 -48.10
CA PRO A 568 0.16 -11.46 -47.25
C PRO A 568 1.63 -11.00 -47.31
N ALA A 569 2.37 -11.22 -46.23
CA ALA A 569 3.76 -10.79 -46.03
C ALA A 569 4.72 -11.99 -45.91
N THR A 570 5.94 -11.84 -46.41
CA THR A 570 6.99 -12.88 -46.30
C THR A 570 7.96 -12.54 -45.18
N ASP A 571 8.89 -11.61 -45.37
CA ASP A 571 9.94 -11.35 -44.37
C ASP A 571 9.79 -10.00 -43.67
N LYS A 572 9.14 -9.03 -44.33
CA LYS A 572 8.97 -7.68 -43.81
C LYS A 572 7.54 -7.19 -44.01
N LEU A 573 7.04 -6.47 -43.01
CA LEU A 573 5.75 -5.82 -43.04
C LEU A 573 5.94 -4.30 -42.95
N LYS A 574 5.55 -3.55 -43.99
CA LYS A 574 5.51 -2.08 -43.95
C LYS A 574 4.26 -1.63 -43.23
N ILE A 575 4.42 -0.69 -42.31
CA ILE A 575 3.33 -0.02 -41.62
C ILE A 575 3.12 1.35 -42.29
N LEU A 576 1.88 1.63 -42.67
CA LEU A 576 1.42 2.96 -43.01
C LEU A 576 0.42 3.37 -41.95
N PHE A 577 0.81 4.31 -41.09
CA PHE A 577 -0.02 4.78 -40.00
C PHE A 577 0.05 6.30 -39.95
N SER A 578 -1.12 6.94 -39.84
CA SER A 578 -1.28 8.40 -39.88
C SER A 578 -0.88 9.09 -38.58
N GLU A 579 -0.56 8.34 -37.54
CA GLU A 579 -0.11 8.84 -36.24
C GLU A 579 1.30 8.35 -35.91
N THR A 580 1.94 9.04 -34.96
CA THR A 580 3.17 8.58 -34.34
C THR A 580 2.93 7.26 -33.60
N ILE A 581 3.75 6.26 -33.88
CA ILE A 581 3.69 4.95 -33.23
C ILE A 581 4.27 5.09 -31.81
N LYS A 582 3.41 5.05 -30.79
CA LYS A 582 3.77 5.08 -29.37
C LYS A 582 3.92 3.68 -28.79
N SER A 583 3.07 2.76 -29.25
CA SER A 583 3.12 1.35 -28.83
C SER A 583 2.96 0.43 -30.02
N ILE A 584 3.65 -0.72 -29.98
CA ILE A 584 3.49 -1.81 -30.92
C ILE A 584 3.31 -3.10 -30.15
N LYS A 585 2.23 -3.82 -30.44
CA LYS A 585 2.00 -5.16 -29.91
C LYS A 585 1.62 -6.09 -31.04
N LEU A 586 2.36 -7.20 -31.19
CA LEU A 586 2.08 -8.23 -32.17
C LEU A 586 1.59 -9.48 -31.43
N TYR A 587 0.50 -10.07 -31.91
CA TYR A 587 -0.12 -11.24 -31.30
C TYR A 587 -0.35 -12.36 -32.32
N THR A 588 -0.24 -13.61 -31.84
CA THR A 588 -0.73 -14.79 -32.57
C THR A 588 -2.26 -14.87 -32.54
N VAL A 589 -2.85 -15.80 -33.30
CA VAL A 589 -4.31 -16.10 -33.21
C VAL A 589 -4.78 -16.56 -31.83
N ASN A 590 -3.86 -17.04 -30.99
CA ASN A 590 -4.16 -17.48 -29.63
C ASN A 590 -3.85 -16.39 -28.58
N GLY A 591 -3.60 -15.15 -29.00
CA GLY A 591 -3.34 -14.03 -28.09
C GLY A 591 -1.92 -14.00 -27.48
N ILE A 592 -1.00 -14.86 -27.92
CA ILE A 592 0.39 -14.85 -27.42
C ILE A 592 1.10 -13.61 -27.96
N PHE A 593 1.63 -12.80 -27.04
CA PHE A 593 2.40 -11.60 -27.36
C PHE A 593 3.79 -11.96 -27.93
N ILE A 594 4.15 -11.30 -29.04
CA ILE A 594 5.44 -11.44 -29.71
C ILE A 594 6.10 -10.07 -29.75
N LYS A 595 7.24 -9.92 -29.07
CA LYS A 595 7.97 -8.66 -29.03
C LYS A 595 8.58 -8.33 -30.40
N LYS A 596 8.19 -7.19 -30.96
CA LYS A 596 8.73 -6.64 -32.22
C LYS A 596 9.02 -5.15 -32.08
N LYS A 597 9.88 -4.65 -32.96
CA LYS A 597 10.18 -3.22 -33.08
C LYS A 597 9.89 -2.76 -34.51
N VAL A 598 9.52 -1.49 -34.64
CA VAL A 598 9.39 -0.83 -35.95
C VAL A 598 10.70 -0.12 -36.24
N VAL A 599 11.33 -0.45 -37.36
CA VAL A 599 12.55 0.22 -37.83
C VAL A 599 12.25 0.80 -39.21
N ASN A 600 12.35 2.13 -39.35
CA ASN A 600 12.06 2.85 -40.60
C ASN A 600 10.69 2.52 -41.22
N GLY A 601 9.67 2.29 -40.37
CA GLY A 601 8.31 1.95 -40.81
C GLY A 601 8.11 0.47 -41.19
N TYR A 602 9.07 -0.40 -40.89
CA TYR A 602 8.97 -1.85 -41.16
C TYR A 602 9.07 -2.67 -39.87
N ILE A 603 8.37 -3.80 -39.86
CA ILE A 603 8.55 -4.89 -38.89
C ILE A 603 9.23 -6.05 -39.61
N ASP A 604 10.28 -6.60 -38.99
CA ASP A 604 10.87 -7.87 -39.39
C ASP A 604 10.04 -9.04 -38.83
N ILE A 605 9.54 -9.88 -39.73
CA ILE A 605 8.67 -11.02 -39.45
C ILE A 605 9.24 -12.33 -40.03
N SER A 606 10.52 -12.36 -40.42
CA SER A 606 11.14 -13.54 -41.05
C SER A 606 11.20 -14.76 -40.14
N ASP A 607 11.24 -14.53 -38.83
CA ASP A 607 11.24 -15.53 -37.75
C ASP A 607 9.84 -16.09 -37.43
N LEU A 608 8.77 -15.50 -37.97
CA LEU A 608 7.40 -15.94 -37.71
C LEU A 608 7.04 -17.17 -38.55
N ALA A 609 6.36 -18.13 -37.92
CA ALA A 609 5.73 -19.24 -38.63
C ALA A 609 4.61 -18.74 -39.57
N LYS A 610 4.28 -19.54 -40.59
CA LYS A 610 3.17 -19.22 -41.51
C LYS A 610 1.85 -19.21 -40.73
N GLY A 611 1.07 -18.14 -40.86
CA GLY A 611 -0.15 -17.98 -40.06
C GLY A 611 -0.74 -16.58 -40.08
N LEU A 612 -1.89 -16.42 -39.41
CA LEU A 612 -2.55 -15.14 -39.20
C LEU A 612 -2.01 -14.47 -37.93
N TYR A 613 -1.76 -13.17 -38.01
CA TYR A 613 -1.26 -12.37 -36.89
C TYR A 613 -2.06 -11.07 -36.75
N PHE A 614 -2.13 -10.58 -35.51
CA PHE A 614 -2.79 -9.32 -35.16
C PHE A 614 -1.75 -8.31 -34.68
N LEU A 615 -1.67 -7.19 -35.39
CA LEU A 615 -0.81 -6.07 -35.04
C LEU A 615 -1.68 -4.97 -34.44
N SER A 616 -1.33 -4.56 -33.22
CA SER A 616 -1.88 -3.40 -32.54
C SER A 616 -0.82 -2.30 -32.52
N LEU A 617 -1.18 -1.13 -33.03
CA LEU A 617 -0.35 0.08 -32.99
C LEU A 617 -1.17 1.16 -32.30
N ASN A 618 -0.67 1.68 -31.17
CA ASN A 618 -1.46 2.52 -30.27
C ASN A 618 -2.75 1.79 -29.85
N GLN A 619 -3.92 2.29 -30.25
CA GLN A 619 -5.24 1.68 -30.02
C GLN A 619 -5.84 1.05 -31.31
N HIS A 620 -5.10 1.08 -32.43
CA HIS A 620 -5.59 0.60 -33.73
C HIS A 620 -5.10 -0.81 -34.03
N ASN A 621 -6.03 -1.67 -34.43
CA ASN A 621 -5.76 -3.08 -34.71
C ASN A 621 -5.86 -3.36 -36.21
N ILE A 622 -4.92 -4.15 -36.71
CA ILE A 622 -4.93 -4.67 -38.08
C ILE A 622 -4.41 -6.11 -38.10
N LYS A 623 -5.02 -6.95 -38.95
CA LYS A 623 -4.56 -8.32 -39.15
C LYS A 623 -3.73 -8.45 -40.43
N PHE A 624 -2.72 -9.32 -40.40
CA PHE A 624 -1.97 -9.69 -41.60
C PHE A 624 -1.65 -11.18 -41.65
N LEU A 625 -1.44 -11.70 -42.85
CA LEU A 625 -1.09 -13.09 -43.09
C LEU A 625 0.41 -13.21 -43.35
N LYS A 626 1.11 -14.04 -42.58
CA LYS A 626 2.49 -14.46 -42.84
C LYS A 626 2.49 -15.68 -43.77
N HIS A 627 3.14 -15.55 -44.92
CA HIS A 627 3.15 -16.55 -45.98
C HIS A 627 4.39 -17.45 -45.99
#